data_AF-A0A9E2ZF84-F1
#
_entry.id   AF-A0A9E2ZF84-F1
#
_cell.length_a   1.000
_cell.length_b   1.000
_cell.length_c   1.000
_cell.angle_alpha   90.00
_cell.angle_beta   90.00
_cell.angle_gamma   90.00
#
_symmetry.space_group_name_H-M   'P 1'
#
loop_
_entity.id
_entity.type
_entity.pdbx_description
1 polymer ?
#
loop_
_entity_poly.entity_id
_entity_poly.type
_entity_poly.pdbx_seq_one_letter_code
_entity_poly.pdbx_strand_id
1 'polypeptide(L)' 'MTELAALDVNVDMGESFGRWRLGDDAGMMPFISSASIACGFHAGDPGTIRR' A
#
# COMPACT_ATOMS: atom_id res chain seq x y z
N MET A 1 27.20 17.89 -13.67
CA MET A 1 25.74 17.71 -13.51
C MET A 1 25.50 16.32 -12.96
N THR A 2 25.45 16.16 -11.64
CA THR A 2 24.86 14.97 -11.04
C THR A 2 23.35 15.13 -11.12
N GLU A 3 22.68 14.33 -11.94
CA GLU A 3 21.22 14.17 -11.81
C GLU A 3 20.91 13.76 -10.37
N LEU A 4 19.96 14.43 -9.73
CA LEU A 4 19.35 13.91 -8.53
C LEU A 4 18.52 12.70 -8.94
N ALA A 5 18.97 11.50 -8.58
CA ALA A 5 18.18 10.30 -8.76
C ALA A 5 16.91 10.41 -7.89
N ALA A 6 15.73 10.27 -8.51
CA ALA A 6 14.49 10.19 -7.76
C ALA A 6 14.48 8.88 -6.94
N LEU A 7 14.21 8.99 -5.63
CA LEU A 7 14.08 7.84 -4.74
C LEU A 7 12.63 7.38 -4.69
N ASP A 8 12.40 6.09 -4.92
CA ASP A 8 11.09 5.46 -4.70
C ASP A 8 10.89 5.14 -3.21
N VAL A 9 9.70 5.48 -2.70
CA VAL A 9 9.21 5.09 -1.38
C VAL A 9 8.00 4.19 -1.59
N ASN A 10 8.19 2.89 -1.36
CA ASN A 10 7.14 1.86 -1.42
C ASN A 10 6.59 1.52 -0.03
N VAL A 11 5.28 1.31 0.04
CA VAL A 11 4.59 0.80 1.24
C VAL A 11 3.64 -0.34 0.86
N ASP A 12 3.60 -1.37 1.70
CA ASP A 12 2.62 -2.45 1.59
C ASP A 12 1.24 -1.95 2.05
N MET A 13 0.22 -2.16 1.23
CA MET A 13 -1.13 -1.64 1.42
C MET A 13 -2.19 -2.68 1.08
N GLY A 14 -3.45 -2.42 1.47
CA GLY A 14 -4.54 -3.36 1.23
C GLY A 14 -4.43 -4.63 2.08
N GLU A 15 -3.70 -4.58 3.19
CA GLU A 15 -3.45 -5.75 4.06
C GLU A 15 -4.54 -5.98 5.12
N SER A 16 -5.63 -5.21 5.07
CA SER A 16 -6.83 -5.51 5.86
C SER A 16 -7.50 -6.81 5.39
N PHE A 17 -8.31 -7.45 6.25
CA PHE A 17 -9.03 -8.68 5.89
C PHE A 17 -10.36 -8.81 6.64
N GLY A 18 -11.47 -8.86 5.90
CA GLY A 18 -12.81 -8.98 6.45
C GLY A 18 -13.13 -7.84 7.41
N ARG A 19 -13.27 -8.15 8.71
CA ARG A 19 -13.53 -7.13 9.74
C ARG A 19 -12.26 -6.48 10.31
N TRP A 20 -11.09 -7.06 10.06
CA TRP A 20 -9.84 -6.57 10.63
C TRP A 20 -9.26 -5.48 9.76
N ARG A 21 -8.99 -4.33 10.37
CA ARG A 21 -8.27 -3.23 9.75
C ARG A 21 -6.80 -3.29 10.15
N LEU A 22 -5.93 -3.21 9.17
CA LEU A 22 -4.48 -3.12 9.32
C LEU A 22 -3.97 -1.97 8.47
N GLY A 23 -3.03 -1.19 9.01
CA GLY A 23 -2.44 -0.04 8.34
C GLY A 23 -3.30 1.24 8.34
N ASP A 24 -2.68 2.33 7.88
CA ASP A 24 -3.33 3.60 7.55
C ASP A 24 -3.05 3.95 6.08
N ASP A 25 -3.57 3.13 5.17
CA ASP A 25 -3.32 3.24 3.72
C ASP A 25 -3.65 4.66 3.21
N ALA A 26 -4.77 5.23 3.64
CA ALA A 26 -5.20 6.57 3.26
C ALA A 26 -4.26 7.65 3.80
N GLY A 27 -3.77 7.52 5.03
CA GLY A 27 -2.80 8.44 5.60
C GLY A 27 -1.42 8.36 4.95
N MET A 28 -1.05 7.19 4.41
CA MET A 28 0.27 6.98 3.77
C MET A 28 0.31 7.39 2.30
N MET A 29 -0.81 7.32 1.58
CA MET A 29 -0.87 7.65 0.15
C MET A 29 -0.22 8.99 -0.27
N PRO A 30 -0.31 10.09 0.51
CA PRO A 30 0.33 11.36 0.14
C PRO A 30 1.87 11.35 0.17
N PHE A 31 2.50 10.32 0.78
CA PHE A 31 3.94 10.30 1.07
C PHE A 31 4.72 9.26 0.25
N ILE A 32 4.03 8.39 -0.48
CA ILE A 32 4.62 7.26 -1.19
C ILE A 32 4.62 7.50 -2.70
N SER A 33 5.52 6.83 -3.40
CA SER A 33 5.54 6.79 -4.86
C SER A 33 5.02 5.47 -5.42
N SER A 34 5.11 4.39 -4.64
CA SER A 34 4.65 3.06 -5.02
C SER A 34 3.87 2.38 -3.88
N ALA A 35 2.88 1.57 -4.24
CA ALA A 35 2.11 0.77 -3.29
C ALA A 35 2.11 -0.70 -3.72
N SER A 36 2.42 -1.59 -2.79
CA SER A 36 2.37 -3.04 -2.98
C SER A 36 1.08 -3.58 -2.37
N ILE A 37 0.10 -3.92 -3.22
CA ILE A 37 -1.25 -4.32 -2.77
C ILE A 37 -1.28 -5.82 -2.47
N ALA A 38 -1.79 -6.21 -1.30
CA ALA A 38 -2.01 -7.62 -0.99
C ALA A 38 -3.00 -8.30 -1.93
N CYS A 39 -2.82 -9.61 -2.16
CA CYS A 39 -3.52 -10.34 -3.23
C CYS A 39 -4.51 -11.43 -2.74
N GLY A 40 -4.79 -11.50 -1.45
CA GLY A 40 -5.81 -12.39 -0.87
C GLY A 40 -5.33 -13.73 -0.33
N PHE A 41 -4.02 -14.00 -0.31
CA PHE A 41 -3.46 -15.18 0.37
C PHE A 41 -3.07 -14.86 1.82
N HIS A 42 -2.10 -13.95 2.01
CA HIS A 42 -1.66 -13.56 3.37
C HIS A 42 -2.52 -12.45 3.98
N ALA A 43 -3.09 -11.60 3.13
CA ALA A 43 -3.96 -10.48 3.48
C ALA A 43 -4.73 -9.99 2.23
N GLY A 44 -5.67 -9.04 2.39
CA GLY A 44 -6.42 -8.44 1.30
C GLY A 44 -7.60 -9.27 0.81
N ASP A 45 -8.76 -9.17 1.47
CA ASP A 45 -9.99 -9.74 0.91
C ASP A 45 -10.47 -8.93 -0.32
N PRO A 46 -11.36 -9.47 -1.19
CA PRO A 46 -11.80 -8.77 -2.40
C PRO A 46 -12.39 -7.37 -2.15
N GLY A 47 -13.03 -7.15 -1.00
CA GLY A 47 -13.57 -5.85 -0.62
C GLY A 47 -12.49 -4.87 -0.19
N THR A 48 -11.43 -5.35 0.46
CA THR A 48 -10.23 -4.56 0.80
C THR A 48 -9.47 -4.16 -0.46
N ILE A 49 -9.17 -5.11 -1.36
CA ILE A 49 -8.39 -4.85 -2.60
C ILE A 49 -9.10 -3.85 -3.53
N ARG A 50 -10.44 -3.80 -3.49
CA ARG A 50 -11.25 -2.95 -4.38
C ARG A 50 -11.35 -1.48 -3.94
N ARG A 51 -11.07 -1.15 -2.67
CA ARG A 51 -11.18 0.23 -2.17
C ARG A 51 -10.18 1.17 -2.82
#